data_AF-A0A973IMQ1-F1
#
_entry.id   AF-A0A973IMQ1-F1
#
_cell.length_a   1.000
_cell.length_b   1.000
_cell.length_c   1.000
_cell.angle_alpha   90.00
_cell.angle_beta   90.00
_cell.angle_gamma   90.00
#
_symmetry.space_group_name_H-M   'P 1'
#
loop_
_entity.id
_entity.type
_entity.pdbx_description
1 polymer ?
#
loop_
_entity_poly.entity_id
_entity_poly.type
_entity_poly.pdbx_seq_one_letter_code
_entity_poly.pdbx_strand_id
1 'polypeptide(L)'
;NIPAAEAYGAHDPARVQQVPRNVLPAELTPEVGMPLAARDPNGAEMRFVITALSEETITVDGNHPLAGKDLTFALELVAID
;
A
#
# COMPACT_ATOMS: atom_id res chain seq x y z
N ASN A 1 -20.52 10.83 -0.80
CA ASN A 1 -19.91 9.50 -0.71
C ASN A 1 -19.45 9.12 -2.11
N ILE A 2 -18.14 9.01 -2.32
CA ILE A 2 -17.53 8.56 -3.57
C ILE A 2 -17.27 7.06 -3.38
N PRO A 3 -17.92 6.18 -4.16
CA PRO A 3 -17.68 4.74 -4.07
C PRO A 3 -16.20 4.41 -4.28
N ALA A 4 -15.69 3.38 -3.60
CA ALA A 4 -14.29 2.96 -3.73
C ALA A 4 -13.83 2.79 -5.19
N ALA A 5 -14.69 2.24 -6.05
CA ALA A 5 -14.44 2.02 -7.48
C ALA A 5 -14.20 3.33 -8.27
N GLU A 6 -14.76 4.44 -7.81
CA GLU A 6 -14.61 5.78 -8.40
C GLU A 6 -13.57 6.64 -7.66
N ALA A 7 -13.00 6.11 -6.57
CA ALA A 7 -11.97 6.75 -5.76
C ALA A 7 -10.58 6.17 -6.07
N TYR A 8 -10.06 5.30 -5.20
CA TYR A 8 -8.74 4.66 -5.36
C TYR A 8 -8.83 3.23 -5.91
N GLY A 9 -10.00 2.84 -6.42
CA GLY A 9 -10.27 1.51 -6.93
C GLY A 9 -10.58 0.49 -5.84
N ALA A 10 -10.88 -0.73 -6.27
CA ALA A 10 -11.03 -1.87 -5.37
C ALA A 10 -9.66 -2.26 -4.77
N HIS A 11 -9.69 -2.80 -3.55
CA HIS A 11 -8.53 -3.50 -3.01
C HIS A 11 -8.34 -4.79 -3.82
N ASP A 12 -7.14 -4.97 -4.37
CA ASP A 12 -6.77 -6.13 -5.17
C ASP A 12 -5.99 -7.14 -4.31
N PRO A 13 -6.55 -8.32 -4.00
CA PRO A 13 -5.86 -9.36 -3.26
C PRO A 13 -4.57 -9.85 -3.93
N ALA A 14 -4.46 -9.76 -5.27
CA ALA A 14 -3.26 -10.15 -6.00
C ALA A 14 -2.07 -9.21 -5.75
N ARG A 15 -2.33 -8.01 -5.22
CA ARG A 15 -1.30 -7.04 -4.82
C ARG A 15 -0.85 -7.21 -3.37
N VAL A 16 -1.40 -8.19 -2.66
CA VAL A 16 -0.92 -8.64 -1.35
C VAL A 16 0.04 -9.80 -1.57
N GLN A 17 1.28 -9.67 -1.09
CA GLN A 17 2.33 -10.66 -1.30
C GLN A 17 2.96 -11.04 0.03
N GLN A 18 3.31 -12.32 0.16
CA GLN A 18 4.09 -12.83 1.27
C GLN A 18 5.53 -13.00 0.78
N VAL A 19 6.48 -12.33 1.44
CA VAL A 19 7.89 -12.41 1.09
C VAL A 19 8.71 -12.89 2.28
N PRO A 20 9.77 -13.69 2.07
CA PRO A 20 10.64 -14.14 3.15
C PRO A 20 11.30 -12.95 3.86
N ARG A 21 11.45 -12.98 5.18
CA ARG A 21 12.11 -11.89 5.94
C ARG A 21 13.55 -11.64 5.50
N ASN A 22 14.24 -12.66 4.99
CA ASN A 22 15.65 -12.59 4.59
C ASN A 22 15.89 -11.75 3.31
N VAL A 23 14.84 -11.37 2.58
CA VAL A 23 14.97 -10.47 1.41
C VAL A 23 15.11 -9.02 1.83
N LEU A 24 14.74 -8.69 3.08
CA LEU A 24 14.91 -7.36 3.62
C LEU A 24 16.38 -7.12 3.99
N PRO A 25 16.87 -5.87 3.87
CA PRO A 25 18.18 -5.51 4.40
C PRO A 25 18.29 -5.88 5.88
N ALA A 26 19.42 -6.44 6.30
CA ALA A 26 19.64 -6.88 7.69
C ALA A 26 19.54 -5.74 8.72
N GLU A 27 19.74 -4.50 8.26
CA GLU A 27 19.65 -3.27 9.06
C GLU A 27 18.19 -2.80 9.25
N LEU A 28 17.25 -3.30 8.45
CA LEU A 28 15.85 -2.91 8.51
C LEU A 28 15.10 -3.80 9.51
N THR A 29 14.51 -3.17 10.52
CA THR A 29 13.59 -3.84 11.45
C THR A 29 12.16 -3.66 10.93
N PRO A 30 11.53 -4.69 10.34
CA PRO A 30 10.21 -4.55 9.74
C PRO A 30 9.13 -4.41 10.82
N GLU A 31 8.23 -3.46 10.63
CA GLU A 31 7.09 -3.18 11.51
C GLU A 31 5.79 -3.14 10.70
N VAL A 32 4.67 -3.59 11.29
CA VAL A 32 3.36 -3.47 10.65
C VAL A 32 3.01 -2.00 10.46
N GLY A 33 2.58 -1.62 9.26
CA GLY A 33 2.32 -0.25 8.85
C GLY A 33 3.52 0.47 8.25
N MET A 34 4.72 -0.11 8.31
CA MET A 34 5.91 0.50 7.71
C MET A 34 5.80 0.52 6.18
N PRO A 35 6.01 1.67 5.52
CA PRO A 35 6.07 1.75 4.08
C PRO A 35 7.42 1.22 3.56
N LEU A 36 7.37 0.44 2.49
CA LEU A 36 8.52 -0.07 1.76
C LEU A 36 8.48 0.42 0.31
N ALA A 37 9.63 0.70 -0.27
CA ALA A 37 9.78 0.99 -1.68
C ALA A 37 10.63 -0.12 -2.33
N ALA A 38 10.14 -0.70 -3.42
CA ALA A 38 10.88 -1.65 -4.24
C ALA A 38 10.86 -1.19 -5.70
N ARG A 39 11.74 -1.75 -6.53
CA ARG A 39 11.70 -1.54 -7.98
C ARG A 39 11.16 -2.79 -8.66
N ASP A 40 10.23 -2.60 -9.58
CA ASP A 40 9.75 -3.67 -10.44
C ASP A 40 10.83 -4.02 -11.51
N PRO A 41 10.66 -5.11 -12.27
CA PRO A 41 11.59 -5.49 -13.33
C PRO A 41 11.74 -4.45 -14.46
N ASN A 42 10.78 -3.53 -14.60
CA ASN A 42 10.83 -2.45 -15.59
C ASN A 42 11.53 -1.19 -15.05
N GLY A 43 11.99 -1.22 -13.79
CA GLY A 43 12.66 -0.11 -13.12
C GLY A 43 11.70 0.91 -12.49
N ALA A 44 10.39 0.68 -12.52
CA ALA A 44 9.41 1.52 -11.86
C ALA A 44 9.44 1.31 -10.35
N GLU A 45 9.37 2.40 -9.59
CA GLU A 45 9.27 2.33 -8.13
C GLU A 45 7.85 1.94 -7.73
N MET A 46 7.74 0.87 -6.95
CA MET A 46 6.50 0.39 -6.36
C MET A 46 6.55 0.58 -4.85
N ARG A 47 5.47 1.08 -4.29
CA ARG A 47 5.31 1.28 -2.85
C ARG A 47 4.43 0.18 -2.26
N PHE A 48 4.85 -0.32 -1.12
CA PHE A 48 4.18 -1.34 -0.35
C PHE A 48 4.04 -0.92 1.11
N VAL A 49 3.13 -1.53 1.84
CA VAL A 49 3.01 -1.39 3.29
C VAL A 49 3.04 -2.78 3.91
N ILE A 50 3.81 -2.96 4.98
CA ILE A 50 3.77 -4.21 5.74
C ILE A 50 2.42 -4.32 6.45
N THR A 51 1.66 -5.38 6.18
CA THR A 51 0.35 -5.63 6.80
C THR A 51 0.39 -6.70 7.88
N ALA A 52 1.36 -7.62 7.81
CA ALA A 52 1.57 -8.64 8.83
C ALA A 52 3.04 -9.09 8.90
N LEU A 53 3.42 -9.60 10.07
CA LEU A 53 4.74 -10.17 10.34
C LEU A 53 4.57 -11.57 10.92
N SER A 54 5.37 -12.53 10.43
CA SER A 54 5.57 -13.84 11.05
C SER A 54 7.04 -14.07 11.34
N GLU A 55 7.38 -15.24 11.91
CA GLU A 55 8.75 -15.62 12.23
C GLU A 55 9.62 -15.70 10.96
N GLU A 56 9.07 -16.22 9.85
CA GLU A 56 9.84 -16.48 8.63
C GLU A 56 9.53 -15.49 7.48
N THR A 57 8.35 -14.85 7.51
CA THR A 57 7.85 -14.06 6.38
C THR A 57 7.26 -12.73 6.82
N ILE A 58 7.20 -11.78 5.90
CA ILE A 58 6.37 -10.58 6.02
C ILE A 58 5.28 -10.60 4.95
N THR A 59 4.13 -10.01 5.26
CA THR A 59 3.09 -9.73 4.28
C THR A 59 3.17 -8.26 3.91
N VAL A 60 3.27 -7.97 2.62
CA VAL A 60 3.31 -6.62 2.06
C VAL A 60 2.10 -6.41 1.16
N ASP A 61 1.56 -5.20 1.19
CA ASP A 61 0.41 -4.80 0.39
C ASP A 61 0.79 -3.62 -0.51
N GLY A 62 0.70 -3.82 -1.82
CA GLY A 62 0.97 -2.80 -2.83
C GLY A 62 -0.26 -1.99 -3.24
N ASN A 63 -1.42 -2.18 -2.62
CA ASN A 63 -2.62 -1.39 -2.87
C ASN A 63 -2.44 0.05 -2.39
N HIS A 64 -3.22 0.97 -2.97
CA HIS A 64 -3.31 2.31 -2.41
C HIS A 64 -3.91 2.23 -0.99
N PRO A 65 -3.43 3.00 0.01
CA PRO A 65 -3.94 2.94 1.39
C PRO A 65 -5.46 3.17 1.58
N LEU A 66 -6.08 3.75 0.55
CA LEU A 66 -7.51 4.06 0.46
C LEU A 66 -8.28 3.16 -0.53
N ALA A 67 -7.63 2.18 -1.15
CA ALA A 67 -8.28 1.21 -2.02
C ALA A 67 -9.32 0.39 -1.23
N GLY A 68 -10.46 0.12 -1.85
CA GLY A 68 -11.59 -0.57 -1.21
C GLY A 68 -12.35 0.24 -0.16
N LYS A 69 -12.02 1.52 0.05
CA LYS A 69 -12.73 2.41 0.97
C LYS A 69 -13.58 3.42 0.21
N ASP A 70 -14.84 3.51 0.59
CA ASP A 70 -15.73 4.61 0.22
C ASP A 70 -15.26 5.90 0.87
N LEU A 71 -15.22 7.01 0.11
CA LEU A 71 -14.69 8.27 0.57
C LEU A 71 -15.77 9.33 0.72
N THR A 72 -15.78 10.00 1.86
CA THR A 72 -16.59 11.20 2.06
C THR A 72 -15.65 12.39 2.24
N PHE A 73 -15.67 13.31 1.29
CA PHE A 73 -14.91 14.56 1.34
C PHE A 73 -15.81 15.70 1.81
N ALA A 74 -15.32 16.50 2.75
CA ALA A 74 -15.83 17.84 3.02
C ALA A 74 -14.93 18.82 2.27
N LEU A 75 -15.45 19.41 1.19
CA LEU A 75 -14.71 20.34 0.35
C LEU A 75 -15.11 21.78 0.72
N GLU A 76 -14.13 22.65 0.82
CA GLU A 76 -14.33 24.10 0.94
C GLU A 76 -13.83 24.75 -0.36
N LEU A 77 -14.70 25.50 -1.04
CA LEU A 77 -14.36 26.18 -2.28
C LEU A 77 -13.67 27.52 -1.94
N VAL A 78 -12.37 27.60 -2.22
CA VAL A 78 -11.57 28.78 -1.86
C VAL A 78 -11.62 29.88 -2.94
N ALA A 79 -11.60 29.50 -4.22
CA ALA A 79 -11.73 30.42 -5.36
C ALA A 79 -12.06 29.63 -6.65
N ILE A 80 -12.55 30.34 -7.67
CA ILE A 80 -12.64 29.88 -9.05
C ILE A 80 -11.96 30.95 -9.91
N ASP A 81 -10.99 30.54 -10.73
CA ASP A 81 -10.27 31.40 -11.69
C ASP A 81 -11.04 31.54 -13.02
#